data_AF-A0A538PRF7-F1
#
_entry.id   AF-A0A538PRF7-F1
#
_cell.length_a   1.000
_cell.length_b   1.000
_cell.length_c   1.000
_cell.angle_alpha   90.00
_cell.angle_beta   90.00
_cell.angle_gamma   90.00
#
_symmetry.space_group_name_H-M   'P 1'
#
loop_
_entity.id
_entity.type
_entity.pdbx_description
1 polymer ?
#
loop_
_entity_poly.entity_id
_entity_poly.type
_entity_poly.pdbx_seq_one_letter_code
_entity_poly.pdbx_strand_id
1 'polypeptide(L)'
;MTLSACKTEKRVEPTPSPVAGPAAAHSDRPPELARPEPSPPAPAAGPAAPRFDPELEAKGHAMMNKLADLFVADAADCEKLAADVKAFAAENKALLSQLATAQGQKSYEDRLAYSKRNAAVQAAAATRMQAAMTACAGHPSLLAAMQDFPGE
;
A
#
# COMPACT_ATOMS: atom_id res chain seq x y z
N MET A 1 -39.64 -6.72 -16.11
CA MET A 1 -40.54 -5.71 -15.50
C MET A 1 -39.72 -4.47 -15.18
N THR A 2 -40.14 -3.32 -15.72
CA THR A 2 -39.98 -1.92 -15.22
C THR A 2 -38.57 -1.44 -14.81
N LEU A 3 -37.90 -0.54 -15.55
CA LEU A 3 -38.09 0.94 -15.65
C LEU A 3 -38.21 1.68 -14.30
N SER A 4 -37.23 2.58 -14.08
CA SER A 4 -37.28 3.90 -13.42
C SER A 4 -38.02 4.08 -12.09
N ALA A 5 -37.37 4.78 -11.14
CA ALA A 5 -37.82 6.12 -10.74
C ALA A 5 -36.92 6.74 -9.65
N CYS A 6 -36.33 7.87 -10.01
CA CYS A 6 -35.99 8.96 -9.10
C CYS A 6 -37.21 9.32 -8.23
N LYS A 7 -37.00 9.53 -6.94
CA LYS A 7 -38.00 10.08 -6.03
C LYS A 7 -37.75 11.57 -5.81
N THR A 8 -38.57 12.35 -6.51
CA THR A 8 -39.10 13.70 -6.26
C THR A 8 -39.28 13.98 -4.75
N GLU A 9 -39.24 15.20 -4.19
CA GLU A 9 -40.10 16.33 -4.53
C GLU A 9 -39.83 17.53 -3.59
N LYS A 10 -39.86 18.76 -4.10
CA LYS A 10 -40.71 19.79 -3.51
C LYS A 10 -41.06 20.88 -4.52
N ARG A 11 -42.35 20.88 -4.87
CA ARG A 11 -43.10 21.79 -5.74
C ARG A 11 -43.59 23.01 -4.94
N VAL A 12 -43.62 24.18 -5.59
CA VAL A 12 -44.65 25.23 -5.38
C VAL A 12 -44.93 25.91 -6.73
N GLU A 13 -46.21 25.94 -7.12
CA GLU A 13 -46.87 26.64 -8.25
C GLU A 13 -47.79 27.75 -7.65
N PRO A 14 -48.56 28.60 -8.39
CA PRO A 14 -48.57 28.98 -9.81
C PRO A 14 -48.75 30.53 -10.12
N THR A 15 -48.50 30.90 -11.40
CA THR A 15 -48.94 31.99 -12.36
C THR A 15 -49.70 33.29 -11.94
N PRO A 16 -49.62 34.41 -12.72
CA PRO A 16 -50.28 34.57 -14.05
C PRO A 16 -49.53 35.41 -15.14
N SER A 17 -49.95 35.29 -16.42
CA SER A 17 -49.53 36.11 -17.59
C SER A 17 -50.45 37.33 -17.82
N PRO A 18 -50.04 38.40 -18.56
CA PRO A 18 -50.46 38.54 -19.98
C PRO A 18 -49.54 39.36 -20.96
N VAL A 19 -49.54 38.93 -22.23
CA VAL A 19 -49.56 39.60 -23.57
C VAL A 19 -48.89 40.99 -23.84
N ALA A 20 -48.00 41.08 -24.86
CA ALA A 20 -48.09 41.96 -26.07
C ALA A 20 -46.73 42.34 -26.75
N GLY A 21 -46.61 42.13 -28.07
CA GLY A 21 -45.92 43.06 -29.01
C GLY A 21 -44.39 42.99 -29.23
N PRO A 22 -43.85 43.56 -30.33
CA PRO A 22 -42.82 42.92 -31.16
C PRO A 22 -41.43 43.61 -31.21
N ALA A 23 -40.48 42.90 -31.84
CA ALA A 23 -39.25 43.35 -32.51
C ALA A 23 -38.09 43.92 -31.66
N ALA A 24 -36.91 43.29 -31.73
CA ALA A 24 -35.77 43.83 -32.49
C ALA A 24 -34.44 43.09 -32.17
N ALA A 25 -33.66 42.95 -33.23
CA ALA A 25 -32.20 42.94 -33.28
C ALA A 25 -31.43 41.77 -32.65
N HIS A 26 -30.93 40.94 -33.58
CA HIS A 26 -29.73 40.12 -33.47
C HIS A 26 -28.61 40.73 -32.62
N SER A 27 -28.02 39.91 -31.76
CA SER A 27 -26.58 39.95 -31.48
C SER A 27 -26.11 38.53 -31.25
N ASP A 28 -25.64 37.94 -32.34
CA ASP A 28 -24.89 36.70 -32.36
C ASP A 28 -23.51 36.99 -31.75
N ARG A 29 -23.30 36.62 -30.49
CA ARG A 29 -21.96 36.48 -29.91
C ARG A 29 -21.94 35.19 -29.10
N PRO A 30 -21.17 34.17 -29.50
CA PRO A 30 -20.95 33.02 -28.65
C PRO A 30 -20.22 33.46 -27.37
N PRO A 31 -20.52 32.86 -26.21
CA PRO A 31 -19.78 33.14 -24.99
C PRO A 31 -18.32 32.75 -25.21
N GLU A 32 -17.43 33.71 -25.00
CA GLU A 32 -15.98 33.49 -25.00
C GLU A 32 -15.66 32.54 -23.85
N LEU A 33 -15.29 31.30 -24.18
CA LEU A 33 -14.82 30.32 -23.19
C LEU A 33 -13.60 30.93 -22.51
N ALA A 34 -13.74 31.25 -21.22
CA ALA A 34 -12.63 31.70 -20.40
C ALA A 34 -11.45 30.74 -20.57
N ARG A 35 -10.32 31.27 -21.03
CA ARG A 35 -9.06 30.53 -21.15
C ARG A 35 -8.73 29.96 -19.77
N PRO A 36 -8.36 28.67 -19.65
CA PRO A 36 -7.87 28.12 -18.39
C PRO A 36 -6.66 28.93 -17.94
N GLU A 37 -6.72 29.45 -16.71
CA GLU A 37 -5.57 30.08 -16.06
C GLU A 37 -4.44 29.03 -15.98
N PRO A 38 -3.18 29.41 -16.29
CA PRO A 38 -2.06 28.49 -16.13
C PRO A 38 -1.98 28.09 -14.65
N SER A 39 -2.08 26.79 -14.39
CA SER A 39 -1.92 26.25 -13.04
C SER A 39 -0.55 26.65 -12.48
N PRO A 40 -0.46 27.00 -11.18
CA PRO A 40 0.81 27.33 -10.57
C PRO A 40 1.80 26.17 -10.76
N PRO A 41 3.10 26.46 -10.96
CA PRO A 41 4.10 25.41 -11.11
C PRO A 41 4.02 24.47 -9.92
N ALA A 42 3.97 23.17 -10.20
CA ALA A 42 4.03 22.16 -9.16
C ALA A 42 5.28 22.44 -8.29
N PRO A 43 5.17 22.36 -6.95
CA PRO A 43 6.32 22.56 -6.09
C PRO A 43 7.44 21.63 -6.54
N ALA A 44 8.65 22.19 -6.66
CA ALA A 44 9.83 21.40 -6.99
C ALA A 44 9.86 20.17 -6.09
N ALA A 45 9.99 18.99 -6.70
CA ALA A 45 10.18 17.76 -5.95
C ALA A 45 11.33 18.00 -4.99
N GLY A 46 11.03 18.03 -3.69
CA GLY A 46 12.02 18.16 -2.64
C GLY A 46 13.09 17.09 -2.80
N PRO A 47 14.26 17.25 -2.15
CA PRO A 47 15.31 16.25 -2.19
C PRO A 47 14.69 14.87 -1.92
N ALA A 48 14.95 13.92 -2.83
CA ALA A 48 14.44 12.58 -2.71
C ALA A 48 14.71 12.08 -1.28
N ALA A 49 13.63 11.65 -0.62
CA ALA A 49 13.65 10.95 0.66
C ALA A 49 14.92 10.10 0.80
N PRO A 50 15.60 10.12 1.98
CA PRO A 50 16.81 9.34 2.16
C PRO A 50 16.48 7.87 1.91
N ARG A 51 16.90 7.38 0.74
CA ARG A 51 16.67 6.00 0.30
C ARG A 51 17.12 5.05 1.39
N PHE A 52 16.44 3.91 1.51
CA PHE A 52 16.98 2.79 2.27
C PHE A 52 18.41 2.52 1.78
N ASP A 53 19.31 2.25 2.72
CA ASP A 53 20.68 1.87 2.35
C ASP A 53 20.60 0.65 1.42
N PRO A 54 21.14 0.72 0.19
CA PRO A 54 20.91 -0.30 -0.82
C PRO A 54 21.60 -1.63 -0.46
N GLU A 55 22.73 -1.59 0.26
CA GLU A 55 23.38 -2.79 0.76
C GLU A 55 22.56 -3.46 1.86
N LEU A 56 22.05 -2.68 2.82
CA LEU A 56 21.22 -3.19 3.90
C LEU A 56 19.90 -3.75 3.37
N GLU A 57 19.30 -3.10 2.37
CA GLU A 57 18.12 -3.61 1.68
C GLU A 57 18.40 -4.93 0.96
N ALA A 58 19.50 -5.03 0.22
CA ALA A 58 19.89 -6.27 -0.45
C ALA A 58 20.12 -7.41 0.56
N LYS A 59 20.77 -7.12 1.70
CA LYS A 59 20.92 -8.08 2.81
C LYS A 59 19.57 -8.49 3.39
N GLY A 60 18.64 -7.55 3.54
CA GLY A 60 17.26 -7.82 3.97
C GLY A 60 16.52 -8.74 3.00
N HIS A 61 16.65 -8.54 1.69
CA HIS A 61 16.05 -9.43 0.69
C HIS A 61 16.67 -10.83 0.70
N ALA A 62 17.99 -10.94 0.81
CA ALA A 62 18.66 -12.24 0.91
C ALA A 62 18.20 -13.01 2.15
N MET A 63 18.08 -12.30 3.28
CA MET A 63 17.58 -12.87 4.54
C MET A 63 16.12 -13.33 4.41
N MET A 64 15.23 -12.52 3.83
CA MET A 64 13.83 -12.91 3.54
C MET A 64 13.74 -14.16 2.67
N ASN A 65 14.57 -14.26 1.63
CA ASN A 65 14.59 -15.46 0.78
C ASN A 65 15.09 -16.69 1.53
N LYS A 66 16.16 -16.56 2.32
CA LYS A 66 16.69 -17.67 3.12
C LYS A 66 15.66 -18.14 4.17
N LEU A 67 14.92 -17.22 4.79
CA LEU A 67 13.82 -17.57 5.68
C LEU A 67 12.73 -18.35 4.92
N ALA A 68 12.32 -17.86 3.75
CA ALA A 68 11.34 -18.57 2.92
C ALA A 68 11.82 -19.98 2.52
N ASP A 69 13.12 -20.16 2.25
CA ASP A 69 13.70 -21.46 1.94
C ASP A 69 13.60 -22.43 3.12
N LEU A 70 13.81 -21.97 4.37
CA LEU A 70 13.60 -22.81 5.58
C LEU A 70 12.14 -23.24 5.71
N PHE A 71 11.20 -22.31 5.53
CA PHE A 71 9.77 -22.65 5.55
C PHE A 71 9.42 -23.68 4.48
N VAL A 72 9.98 -23.58 3.28
CA VAL A 72 9.74 -24.58 2.23
C VAL A 72 10.40 -25.93 2.55
N ALA A 73 11.63 -25.93 3.08
CA ALA A 73 12.38 -27.14 3.39
C ALA A 73 11.72 -27.96 4.51
N ASP A 74 11.20 -27.27 5.54
CA ASP A 74 10.70 -27.89 6.77
C ASP A 74 9.17 -27.78 6.89
N ALA A 75 8.46 -27.56 5.79
CA ALA A 75 7.02 -27.30 5.76
C ALA A 75 6.15 -28.38 6.42
N ALA A 76 6.65 -29.62 6.50
CA ALA A 76 5.95 -30.77 7.09
C ALA A 76 6.41 -31.12 8.52
N ASP A 77 7.48 -30.49 9.02
CA ASP A 77 8.04 -30.76 10.35
C ASP A 77 8.11 -29.45 11.14
N CYS A 78 7.04 -29.16 11.87
CA CYS A 78 6.90 -27.89 12.58
C CYS A 78 7.88 -27.72 13.75
N GLU A 79 8.39 -28.81 14.32
CA GLU A 79 9.42 -28.75 15.37
C GLU A 79 10.79 -28.42 14.76
N LYS A 80 11.11 -29.06 13.63
CA LYS A 80 12.32 -28.74 12.88
C LYS A 80 12.28 -27.32 12.34
N LEU A 81 11.17 -26.91 11.73
CA LEU A 81 10.97 -25.54 11.26
C LEU A 81 11.15 -24.53 12.40
N ALA A 82 10.57 -24.79 13.58
CA ALA A 82 10.75 -23.91 14.74
C ALA A 82 12.22 -23.82 15.19
N ALA A 83 12.93 -24.95 15.24
CA ALA A 83 14.34 -24.98 15.59
C ALA A 83 15.20 -24.21 14.58
N ASP A 84 14.93 -24.39 13.29
CA ASP A 84 15.68 -23.75 12.20
C ASP A 84 15.36 -22.25 12.11
N VAL A 85 14.11 -21.84 12.34
CA VAL A 85 13.71 -20.42 12.46
C VAL A 85 14.40 -19.76 13.65
N LYS A 86 14.49 -20.44 14.79
CA LYS A 86 15.19 -19.93 15.97
C LYS A 86 16.70 -19.80 15.74
N ALA A 87 17.32 -20.81 15.14
CA ALA A 87 18.73 -20.76 14.76
C ALA A 87 18.98 -19.62 13.77
N PHE A 88 18.11 -19.47 12.78
CA PHE A 88 18.15 -18.38 11.81
C PHE A 88 18.07 -17.01 12.48
N ALA A 89 17.14 -16.80 13.42
CA ALA A 89 17.02 -15.55 14.16
C ALA A 89 18.30 -15.26 14.98
N ALA A 90 18.86 -16.27 15.64
CA ALA A 90 20.10 -16.13 16.41
C ALA A 90 21.32 -15.77 15.53
N GLU A 91 21.49 -16.46 14.40
CA GLU A 91 22.56 -16.21 13.42
C GLU A 91 22.46 -14.81 12.80
N ASN A 92 21.23 -14.34 12.57
CA ASN A 92 20.97 -13.08 11.87
C ASN A 92 20.60 -11.93 12.83
N LYS A 93 20.72 -12.11 14.15
CA LYS A 93 20.30 -11.14 15.17
C LYS A 93 20.86 -9.73 14.93
N ALA A 94 22.14 -9.64 14.55
CA ALA A 94 22.78 -8.34 14.27
C ALA A 94 22.15 -7.66 13.05
N LEU A 95 21.91 -8.41 11.96
CA LEU A 95 21.30 -7.89 10.75
C LEU A 95 19.82 -7.53 10.98
N LEU A 96 19.07 -8.37 11.69
CA LEU A 96 17.70 -8.12 12.10
C LEU A 96 17.58 -6.82 12.92
N SER A 97 18.49 -6.61 13.88
CA SER A 97 18.55 -5.37 14.65
C SER A 97 18.89 -4.14 13.80
N GLN A 98 19.85 -4.27 12.87
CA GLN A 98 20.18 -3.20 11.91
C GLN A 98 18.98 -2.84 11.03
N LEU A 99 18.27 -3.84 10.50
CA LEU A 99 17.06 -3.65 9.69
C LEU A 99 15.94 -3.00 10.50
N ALA A 100 15.67 -3.48 11.72
CA ALA A 100 14.65 -2.92 12.60
C ALA A 100 14.97 -1.47 12.99
N THR A 101 16.22 -1.17 13.32
CA THR A 101 16.68 0.20 13.62
C THR A 101 16.54 1.11 12.40
N ALA A 102 16.98 0.63 11.23
CA ALA A 102 16.86 1.38 9.98
C ALA A 102 15.39 1.64 9.62
N GLN A 103 14.48 0.67 9.83
CA GLN A 103 13.04 0.86 9.64
C GLN A 103 12.45 1.88 10.63
N GLY A 104 12.81 1.79 11.92
CA GLY A 104 12.28 2.63 12.99
C GLY A 104 12.69 4.11 12.90
N GLN A 105 13.83 4.39 12.26
CA GLN A 105 14.32 5.76 12.03
C GLN A 105 13.69 6.45 10.82
N LYS A 106 12.89 5.73 10.01
CA LYS A 106 12.34 6.24 8.75
C LYS A 106 10.96 6.84 8.95
N SER A 107 10.66 7.88 8.17
CA SER A 107 9.33 8.49 8.18
C SER A 107 8.26 7.50 7.68
N TYR A 108 6.99 7.83 7.89
CA TYR A 108 5.90 7.05 7.30
C TYR A 108 5.99 6.98 5.76
N GLU A 109 6.28 8.11 5.11
CA GLU A 109 6.40 8.18 3.65
C GLU A 109 7.54 7.32 3.11
N ASP A 110 8.68 7.29 3.81
CA ASP A 110 9.82 6.44 3.47
C ASP A 110 9.48 4.95 3.58
N ARG A 111 8.81 4.57 4.68
CA ARG A 111 8.36 3.18 4.88
C ARG A 111 7.34 2.76 3.84
N LEU A 112 6.42 3.66 3.47
CA LEU A 112 5.44 3.42 2.41
C LEU A 112 6.12 3.28 1.04
N ALA A 113 7.09 4.12 0.71
CA ALA A 113 7.84 4.04 -0.53
C ALA A 113 8.67 2.75 -0.61
N TYR A 114 9.34 2.38 0.49
CA TYR A 114 10.06 1.12 0.63
C TYR A 114 9.14 -0.10 0.45
N SER A 115 8.01 -0.12 1.15
CA SER A 115 7.00 -1.18 1.06
C SER A 115 6.51 -1.33 -0.39
N LYS A 116 6.14 -0.24 -1.05
CA LYS A 116 5.70 -0.26 -2.46
C LYS A 116 6.77 -0.83 -3.40
N ARG A 117 8.02 -0.39 -3.25
CA ARG A 117 9.12 -0.84 -4.12
C ARG A 117 9.48 -2.30 -3.90
N ASN A 118 9.34 -2.80 -2.67
CA ASN A 118 9.71 -4.17 -2.29
C ASN A 118 8.51 -5.13 -2.18
N ALA A 119 7.30 -4.67 -2.53
CA ALA A 119 6.07 -5.44 -2.42
C ALA A 119 6.13 -6.77 -3.18
N ALA A 120 6.71 -6.78 -4.39
CA ALA A 120 6.84 -8.01 -5.18
C ALA A 120 7.74 -9.05 -4.52
N VAL A 121 8.86 -8.61 -3.92
CA VAL A 121 9.80 -9.49 -3.20
C VAL A 121 9.15 -10.04 -1.94
N GLN A 122 8.48 -9.17 -1.18
CA GLN A 122 7.76 -9.58 0.04
C GLN A 122 6.62 -10.56 -0.28
N ALA A 123 5.83 -10.28 -1.33
CA ALA A 123 4.76 -11.16 -1.77
C ALA A 123 5.29 -12.52 -2.23
N ALA A 124 6.38 -12.55 -3.01
CA ALA A 124 7.01 -13.80 -3.45
C ALA A 124 7.49 -14.65 -2.27
N ALA A 125 8.18 -14.05 -1.30
CA ALA A 125 8.60 -14.76 -0.08
C ALA A 125 7.39 -15.27 0.72
N ALA A 126 6.36 -14.44 0.92
CA ALA A 126 5.14 -14.81 1.64
C ALA A 126 4.42 -16.00 0.98
N THR A 127 4.27 -15.97 -0.35
CA THR A 127 3.67 -17.09 -1.10
C THR A 127 4.45 -18.39 -0.91
N ARG A 128 5.79 -18.34 -0.88
CA ARG A 128 6.62 -19.53 -0.64
C ARG A 128 6.46 -20.07 0.77
N MET A 129 6.32 -19.19 1.76
CA MET A 129 6.13 -19.57 3.16
C MET A 129 4.71 -20.05 3.46
N GLN A 130 3.72 -19.71 2.62
CA GLN A 130 2.30 -19.88 2.93
C GLN A 130 1.91 -21.32 3.30
N ALA A 131 2.45 -22.31 2.60
CA ALA A 131 2.14 -23.72 2.87
C ALA A 131 2.57 -24.13 4.29
N ALA A 132 3.81 -23.81 4.66
CA ALA A 132 4.37 -24.10 5.98
C ALA A 132 3.70 -23.26 7.08
N MET A 133 3.42 -21.99 6.82
CA MET A 133 2.67 -21.13 7.75
C MET A 133 1.27 -21.67 8.02
N THR A 134 0.62 -22.28 7.02
CA THR A 134 -0.70 -22.89 7.18
C THR A 134 -0.61 -24.23 7.91
N ALA A 135 0.38 -25.07 7.55
CA ALA A 135 0.56 -26.39 8.14
C ALA A 135 1.00 -26.32 9.61
N CYS A 136 1.85 -25.36 9.95
CA CYS A 136 2.38 -25.14 11.29
C CYS A 136 1.71 -23.98 12.03
N ALA A 137 0.57 -23.50 11.51
CA ALA A 137 -0.22 -22.47 12.16
C ALA A 137 -0.60 -22.91 13.58
N GLY A 138 -0.25 -22.08 14.58
CA GLY A 138 -0.58 -22.37 15.98
C GLY A 138 0.33 -23.38 16.66
N HIS A 139 1.38 -23.88 16.00
CA HIS A 139 2.36 -24.74 16.65
C HIS A 139 3.16 -23.93 17.69
N PRO A 140 3.17 -24.32 18.98
CA PRO A 140 3.70 -23.48 20.06
C PRO A 140 5.20 -23.19 19.89
N SER A 141 5.99 -24.16 19.43
CA SER A 141 7.41 -23.98 19.16
C SER A 141 7.66 -22.95 18.05
N LEU A 142 6.84 -22.95 16.99
CA LEU A 142 6.98 -22.01 15.88
C LEU A 142 6.58 -20.60 16.33
N LEU A 143 5.46 -20.47 17.05
CA LEU A 143 5.03 -19.20 17.63
C LEU A 143 6.09 -18.61 18.58
N ALA A 144 6.73 -19.45 19.40
CA ALA A 144 7.83 -19.02 20.26
C ALA A 144 9.06 -18.59 19.45
N ALA A 145 9.42 -19.33 18.39
CA ALA A 145 10.54 -18.97 17.53
C ALA A 145 10.31 -17.65 16.77
N MET A 146 9.06 -17.33 16.42
CA MET A 146 8.72 -16.05 15.79
C MET A 146 8.90 -14.84 16.73
N GLN A 147 8.74 -15.03 18.05
CA GLN A 147 8.99 -13.97 19.04
C GLN A 147 10.47 -13.55 19.15
N ASP A 148 11.40 -14.33 18.61
CA ASP A 148 12.82 -13.97 18.56
C ASP A 148 13.14 -12.92 17.47
N PHE A 149 12.18 -12.58 16.60
CA PHE A 149 12.35 -11.53 15.58
C PHE A 149 12.06 -10.13 16.18
N PRO A 150 12.94 -9.14 15.96
CA PRO A 150 12.71 -7.80 16.48
C PRO A 150 11.57 -7.09 15.72
N GLY A 151 10.54 -6.67 16.44
CA GLY A 151 9.42 -5.89 15.92
C GLY A 151 8.06 -6.59 15.93
N GLU A 152 7.98 -7.84 16.40
CA GLU A 152 6.73 -8.51 16.80
C GLU A 152 6.44 -8.35 18.30
#